data_AF-A0A432EZP8-F1
#
_entry.id   AF-A0A432EZP8-F1
#
_cell.length_a   1.000
_cell.length_b   1.000
_cell.length_c   1.000
_cell.angle_alpha   90.00
_cell.angle_beta   90.00
_cell.angle_gamma   90.00
#
_symmetry.space_group_name_H-M   'P 1'
#
loop_
_entity.id
_entity.type
_entity.pdbx_description
1 polymer ?
#
loop_
_entity_poly.entity_id
_entity_poly.type
_entity_poly.pdbx_seq_one_letter_code
_entity_poly.pdbx_strand_id
1 'polypeptide(L)'
;MGVNKFKETTESPLKDDKEGFIKIDPKAEKEQINKLKNWRKKRNKSKCIQALKKLKELASQNKNIMEVSIECAHAGVTTGEWTDTLRKIYGEYRAATGVGKTSKIEKRAHKKINERINKLSLKLKRRVKLLVGKPGLDGHSSGAEQISVAARDAGMEVVYQGIRLTPEQIVNTAIEESVHMIALSILSGSHLSLTKETIRLLNKNKISNIPLVVGGIIPEEDEKKMLNLGVSRIYTPKNYDINSIMSDFANILEKHYL
;
A
#
# COMPACT_ATOMS: atom_id res chain seq x y z
N MET A 1 15.57 18.70 16.62
CA MET A 1 15.28 20.07 16.17
C MET A 1 14.09 20.00 15.23
N GLY A 2 13.09 20.87 15.36
CA GLY A 2 11.99 21.06 14.42
C GLY A 2 10.79 20.09 14.52
N VAL A 3 10.90 18.95 15.19
CA VAL A 3 9.83 17.92 15.24
C VAL A 3 9.43 17.55 16.68
N ASN A 4 10.33 16.94 17.44
CA ASN A 4 10.09 16.52 18.83
C ASN A 4 10.63 17.49 19.89
N LYS A 5 11.62 18.32 19.53
CA LYS A 5 12.23 19.34 20.40
C LYS A 5 12.70 20.51 19.53
N PHE A 6 12.62 21.74 20.08
CA PHE A 6 12.96 23.00 19.40
C PHE A 6 12.11 23.19 18.13
N LYS A 7 10.79 23.37 18.32
CA LYS A 7 9.78 23.36 17.23
C LYS A 7 9.64 24.70 16.50
N GLU A 8 10.12 25.78 17.10
CA GLU A 8 10.16 27.10 16.45
C GLU A 8 11.19 27.09 15.33
N THR A 9 10.77 27.52 14.15
CA THR A 9 11.60 27.57 12.94
C THR A 9 11.24 28.83 12.16
N THR A 10 12.22 29.41 11.47
CA THR A 10 11.96 30.39 10.41
C THR A 10 11.23 29.72 9.26
N GLU A 11 10.52 30.50 8.44
CA GLU A 11 9.91 29.98 7.22
C GLU A 11 11.00 29.39 6.30
N SER A 12 10.72 28.22 5.73
CA SER A 12 11.67 27.55 4.87
C SER A 12 11.71 28.26 3.51
N PRO A 13 12.89 28.66 3.01
CA PRO A 13 13.02 29.27 1.69
C PRO A 13 12.66 28.30 0.55
N LEU A 14 12.50 27.01 0.85
CA LEU A 14 12.05 25.98 -0.10
C LEU A 14 10.52 25.90 -0.24
N LYS A 15 9.76 26.74 0.49
CA LYS A 15 8.30 26.84 0.37
C LYS A 15 7.83 27.91 -0.63
N ASP A 16 8.71 28.83 -1.02
CA ASP A 16 8.35 29.96 -1.90
C ASP A 16 8.03 29.54 -3.34
N ASP A 17 8.54 28.38 -3.77
CA ASP A 17 7.99 27.70 -4.92
C ASP A 17 6.74 26.94 -4.47
N LYS A 18 5.58 27.31 -5.01
CA LYS A 18 4.29 26.61 -4.86
C LYS A 18 4.31 25.11 -5.28
N GLU A 19 5.49 24.54 -5.54
CA GLU A 19 5.72 23.21 -6.11
C GLU A 19 6.76 22.39 -5.30
N GLY A 20 6.69 22.40 -3.97
CA GLY A 20 7.45 21.43 -3.15
C GLY A 20 7.11 19.95 -3.42
N PHE A 21 6.08 19.68 -4.24
CA PHE A 21 5.67 18.36 -4.69
C PHE A 21 5.42 18.38 -6.20
N ILE A 22 6.27 17.69 -6.97
CA ILE A 22 6.07 17.48 -8.40
C ILE A 22 4.97 16.43 -8.59
N LYS A 23 3.83 16.83 -9.15
CA LYS A 23 2.75 15.91 -9.51
C LYS A 23 3.03 15.35 -10.91
N ILE A 24 2.91 14.04 -11.06
CA ILE A 24 3.01 13.36 -12.37
C ILE A 24 1.76 13.72 -13.19
N ASP A 25 1.94 14.13 -14.44
CA ASP A 25 0.83 14.44 -15.35
C ASP A 25 0.01 13.16 -15.66
N PRO A 26 -1.30 13.10 -15.32
CA PRO A 26 -2.16 11.98 -15.67
C PRO A 26 -2.25 11.68 -17.18
N LYS A 27 -1.91 12.63 -18.05
CA LYS A 27 -1.85 12.40 -19.50
C LYS A 27 -0.71 11.46 -19.89
N ALA A 28 0.40 11.47 -19.16
CA ALA A 28 1.56 10.62 -19.46
C ALA A 28 1.19 9.13 -19.48
N GLU A 29 0.35 8.68 -18.54
CA GLU A 29 -0.16 7.31 -18.51
C GLU A 29 -1.01 7.00 -19.75
N LYS A 30 -1.96 7.88 -20.10
CA LYS A 30 -2.85 7.71 -21.25
C LYS A 30 -2.06 7.66 -22.56
N GLU A 31 -1.08 8.53 -22.72
CA GLU A 31 -0.18 8.54 -23.86
C GLU A 31 0.61 7.24 -23.96
N GLN A 32 1.15 6.75 -22.84
CA GLN A 32 1.90 5.51 -22.81
C GLN A 32 1.04 4.30 -23.14
N ILE A 33 -0.22 4.26 -22.66
CA ILE A 33 -1.20 3.22 -23.04
C ILE A 33 -1.46 3.26 -24.55
N ASN A 34 -1.62 4.44 -25.14
CA ASN A 34 -1.85 4.58 -26.57
C ASN A 34 -0.63 4.15 -27.40
N LYS A 35 0.59 4.55 -26.97
CA LYS A 35 1.85 4.07 -27.56
C LYS A 35 1.95 2.55 -27.51
N LEU A 36 1.64 1.93 -26.37
CA LEU A 36 1.64 0.48 -26.20
C LEU A 36 0.63 -0.23 -27.10
N LYS A 37 -0.60 0.30 -27.20
CA LYS A 37 -1.64 -0.24 -28.10
C LYS A 37 -1.19 -0.18 -29.57
N ASN A 38 -0.62 0.95 -29.98
CA ASN A 38 -0.11 1.13 -31.34
C ASN A 38 1.10 0.23 -31.62
N TRP A 39 2.01 0.09 -30.66
CA TRP A 39 3.14 -0.85 -30.73
C TRP A 39 2.66 -2.29 -30.95
N ARG A 40 1.69 -2.75 -30.14
CA ARG A 40 1.09 -4.09 -30.26
C ARG A 40 0.36 -4.33 -31.58
N LYS A 41 -0.17 -3.28 -32.21
CA LYS A 41 -0.80 -3.36 -33.54
C LYS A 41 0.21 -3.51 -34.67
N LYS A 42 1.34 -2.80 -34.61
CA LYS A 42 2.36 -2.75 -35.68
C LYS A 42 3.34 -3.91 -35.65
N ARG A 43 3.63 -4.47 -34.46
CA ARG A 43 4.63 -5.55 -34.31
C ARG A 43 4.21 -6.84 -35.01
N ASN A 44 5.19 -7.68 -35.35
CA ASN A 44 4.93 -9.03 -35.86
C ASN A 44 4.46 -9.95 -34.71
N LYS A 45 3.15 -10.19 -34.63
CA LYS A 45 2.52 -11.01 -33.59
C LYS A 45 3.02 -12.46 -33.60
N SER A 46 3.25 -13.04 -34.78
CA SER A 46 3.73 -14.42 -34.90
C SER A 46 5.12 -14.58 -34.30
N LYS A 47 6.04 -13.66 -34.63
CA LYS A 47 7.39 -13.64 -34.03
C LYS A 47 7.35 -13.47 -32.51
N CYS A 48 6.48 -12.59 -31.99
CA CYS A 48 6.29 -12.45 -30.53
C CYS A 48 5.84 -13.75 -29.87
N ILE A 49 4.85 -14.43 -30.45
CA ILE A 49 4.30 -15.68 -29.91
C ILE A 49 5.38 -16.78 -29.92
N GLN A 50 6.13 -16.90 -31.02
CA GLN A 50 7.23 -17.86 -31.14
C GLN A 50 8.34 -17.60 -30.11
N ALA A 51 8.78 -16.35 -29.97
CA ALA A 51 9.80 -15.96 -29.01
C ALA A 51 9.36 -16.23 -27.56
N LEU A 52 8.12 -15.89 -27.20
CA LEU A 52 7.55 -16.18 -25.88
C LEU A 52 7.40 -17.69 -25.61
N LYS A 53 7.05 -18.49 -26.64
CA LYS A 53 6.99 -19.95 -26.52
C LYS A 53 8.37 -20.53 -26.23
N LYS A 54 9.40 -20.10 -26.97
CA LYS A 54 10.79 -20.52 -26.77
C LYS A 54 11.31 -20.09 -25.40
N LEU A 55 10.97 -18.86 -24.96
CA LEU A 55 11.30 -18.36 -23.63
C LEU A 55 10.70 -19.26 -22.56
N LYS A 56 9.42 -19.61 -22.69
CA LYS A 56 8.73 -20.50 -21.75
C LYS A 56 9.39 -21.87 -21.70
N GLU A 57 9.72 -22.46 -22.84
CA GLU A 57 10.36 -23.77 -22.94
C GLU A 57 11.73 -23.79 -22.27
N LEU A 58 12.62 -22.86 -22.62
CA LEU A 58 13.98 -22.82 -22.06
C LEU A 58 13.98 -22.49 -20.57
N ALA A 59 13.12 -21.56 -20.13
CA ALA A 59 12.95 -21.26 -18.71
C ALA A 59 12.43 -22.47 -17.91
N SER A 60 11.48 -23.24 -18.46
CA SER A 60 10.95 -24.44 -17.79
C SER A 60 12.00 -25.57 -17.68
N GLN A 61 12.99 -25.58 -18.58
CA GLN A 61 14.11 -26.52 -18.57
C GLN A 61 15.31 -26.01 -17.75
N ASN A 62 15.19 -24.87 -17.07
CA ASN A 62 16.26 -24.22 -16.33
C ASN A 62 17.53 -23.96 -17.18
N LYS A 63 17.35 -23.69 -18.48
CA LYS A 63 18.42 -23.36 -19.42
C LYS A 63 18.69 -21.84 -19.45
N ASN A 64 19.78 -21.44 -20.09
CA ASN A 64 20.07 -20.03 -20.32
C ASN A 64 18.93 -19.38 -21.12
N ILE A 65 18.33 -18.33 -20.55
CA ILE A 65 17.23 -17.58 -21.17
C ILE A 65 17.67 -16.26 -21.80
N MET A 66 18.94 -15.87 -21.71
CA MET A 66 19.44 -14.57 -22.19
C MET A 66 19.29 -14.41 -23.70
N GLU A 67 19.62 -15.43 -24.48
CA GLU A 67 19.52 -15.38 -25.95
C GLU A 67 18.08 -15.19 -26.41
N VAL A 68 17.16 -16.02 -25.90
CA VAL A 68 15.74 -15.92 -26.23
C VAL A 68 15.08 -14.65 -25.66
N SER A 69 15.65 -14.10 -24.59
CA SER A 69 15.26 -12.81 -24.03
C SER A 69 15.57 -11.65 -24.99
N ILE A 70 16.76 -11.68 -25.62
CA ILE A 70 17.13 -10.73 -26.69
C ILE A 70 16.21 -10.93 -27.90
N GLU A 71 15.91 -12.16 -28.29
CA GLU A 71 14.93 -12.46 -29.36
C GLU A 71 13.54 -11.87 -29.05
N CYS A 72 13.07 -11.97 -27.80
CA CYS A 72 11.81 -11.36 -27.36
C CYS A 72 11.82 -9.83 -27.54
N ALA A 73 12.92 -9.17 -27.14
CA ALA A 73 13.07 -7.73 -27.30
C ALA A 73 13.00 -7.31 -28.78
N HIS A 74 13.75 -7.99 -29.66
CA HIS A 74 13.72 -7.73 -31.11
C HIS A 74 12.37 -8.05 -31.75
N ALA A 75 11.66 -9.06 -31.27
CA ALA A 75 10.31 -9.40 -31.74
C ALA A 75 9.25 -8.35 -31.35
N GLY A 76 9.56 -7.47 -30.39
CA GLY A 76 8.65 -6.45 -29.87
C GLY A 76 7.74 -6.95 -28.76
N VAL A 77 8.17 -8.00 -28.04
CA VAL A 77 7.55 -8.43 -26.77
C VAL A 77 7.69 -7.32 -25.75
N THR A 78 6.61 -7.02 -25.04
CA THR A 78 6.60 -5.99 -24.00
C THR A 78 7.17 -6.54 -22.69
N THR A 79 7.72 -5.69 -21.83
CA THR A 79 8.20 -6.08 -20.49
C THR A 79 7.13 -6.83 -19.69
N GLY A 80 5.85 -6.46 -19.80
CA GLY A 80 4.75 -7.17 -19.14
C GLY A 80 4.58 -8.60 -19.64
N GLU A 81 4.54 -8.81 -20.96
CA GLU A 81 4.39 -10.15 -21.55
C GLU A 81 5.57 -11.08 -21.23
N TRP A 82 6.79 -10.52 -21.23
CA TRP A 82 8.00 -11.23 -20.87
C TRP A 82 7.96 -11.63 -19.39
N THR A 83 7.74 -10.66 -18.49
CA THR A 83 7.68 -10.93 -17.04
C THR A 83 6.52 -11.86 -16.66
N ASP A 84 5.36 -11.75 -17.30
CA ASP A 84 4.22 -12.64 -17.09
C ASP A 84 4.52 -14.08 -17.55
N THR A 85 5.31 -14.25 -18.61
CA THR A 85 5.74 -15.58 -19.07
C THR A 85 6.64 -16.24 -18.04
N LEU A 86 7.60 -15.50 -17.50
CA LEU A 86 8.49 -16.01 -16.43
C LEU A 86 7.72 -16.25 -15.13
N ARG A 87 6.77 -15.36 -14.79
CA ARG A 87 5.91 -15.50 -13.61
C ARG A 87 5.07 -16.77 -13.61
N LYS A 88 4.61 -17.21 -14.79
CA LYS A 88 3.87 -18.49 -14.91
C LYS A 88 4.72 -19.73 -14.61
N ILE A 89 6.05 -19.61 -14.64
CA ILE A 89 6.99 -20.71 -14.40
C ILE A 89 7.51 -20.64 -12.97
N TYR A 90 7.99 -19.47 -12.56
CA TYR A 90 8.67 -19.28 -11.28
C TYR A 90 7.76 -18.77 -10.16
N GLY A 91 6.53 -18.37 -10.49
CA GLY A 91 5.64 -17.68 -9.56
C GLY A 91 6.09 -16.25 -9.29
N GLU A 92 5.59 -15.69 -8.18
CA GLU A 92 5.99 -14.39 -7.66
C GLU A 92 6.66 -14.59 -6.30
N TYR A 93 7.83 -13.96 -6.11
CA TYR A 93 8.46 -13.93 -4.80
C TYR A 93 7.66 -13.04 -3.83
N ARG A 94 7.31 -13.59 -2.67
CA ARG A 94 6.73 -12.86 -1.55
C ARG A 94 7.69 -12.96 -0.37
N ALA A 95 8.33 -11.84 -0.04
CA ALA A 95 9.22 -11.76 1.11
C ALA A 95 8.43 -12.00 2.40
N ALA A 96 9.06 -12.67 3.37
CA ALA A 96 8.52 -12.74 4.72
C ALA A 96 8.29 -11.32 5.26
N THR A 97 7.14 -11.10 5.88
CA THR A 97 6.85 -9.81 6.51
C THR A 97 7.73 -9.66 7.74
N GLY A 98 8.47 -8.56 7.87
CA GLY A 98 9.33 -8.27 9.02
C GLY A 98 8.58 -8.18 10.38
N VAL A 99 7.25 -8.29 10.37
CA VAL A 99 6.36 -8.30 11.53
C VAL A 99 6.35 -9.69 12.22
N GLY A 100 7.54 -10.22 12.50
CA GLY A 100 7.74 -11.46 13.26
C GLY A 100 7.41 -11.32 14.76
N LYS A 101 7.64 -12.38 15.53
CA LYS A 101 7.56 -12.37 17.00
C LYS A 101 8.90 -11.89 17.59
N THR A 102 9.13 -10.59 17.77
CA THR A 102 10.29 -10.15 18.57
C THR A 102 10.07 -8.86 19.36
N SER A 103 10.61 -8.95 20.59
CA SER A 103 10.94 -7.95 21.62
C SER A 103 9.81 -7.05 22.16
N LYS A 104 9.47 -7.31 23.43
CA LYS A 104 8.63 -6.48 24.32
C LYS A 104 9.10 -5.02 24.30
N ILE A 105 8.39 -4.14 23.59
CA ILE A 105 8.49 -2.69 23.78
C ILE A 105 7.86 -2.36 25.16
N GLU A 106 8.41 -1.36 25.85
CA GLU A 106 8.08 -1.02 27.23
C GLU A 106 6.57 -0.94 27.51
N LYS A 107 6.09 -1.84 28.37
CA LYS A 107 4.66 -2.09 28.68
C LYS A 107 3.86 -0.90 29.23
N ARG A 108 4.48 0.23 29.60
CA ARG A 108 3.79 1.29 30.37
C ARG A 108 2.96 2.23 29.50
N ALA A 109 3.43 2.67 28.33
CA ALA A 109 2.68 3.62 27.49
C ALA A 109 1.44 2.97 26.84
N HIS A 110 1.51 1.69 26.50
CA HIS A 110 0.42 0.98 25.83
C HIS A 110 -0.69 0.49 26.76
N LYS A 111 -0.52 0.48 28.09
CA LYS A 111 -1.50 -0.15 29.00
C LYS A 111 -2.91 0.45 28.88
N LYS A 112 -3.01 1.79 28.87
CA LYS A 112 -4.31 2.48 28.75
C LYS A 112 -4.98 2.23 27.39
N ILE A 113 -4.22 2.27 26.29
CA ILE A 113 -4.74 2.02 24.94
C ILE A 113 -5.17 0.55 24.83
N ASN A 114 -4.37 -0.37 25.37
CA ASN A 114 -4.66 -1.79 25.41
C ASN A 114 -5.97 -2.09 26.18
N GLU A 115 -6.18 -1.46 27.34
CA GLU A 115 -7.44 -1.57 28.09
C GLU A 115 -8.65 -1.08 27.26
N ARG A 116 -8.51 0.03 26.53
CA ARG A 116 -9.56 0.55 25.64
C ARG A 116 -9.88 -0.41 24.51
N ILE A 117 -8.86 -0.91 23.81
CA ILE A 117 -9.01 -1.88 22.72
C ILE A 117 -9.61 -3.20 23.22
N ASN A 118 -9.21 -3.66 24.41
CA ASN A 118 -9.80 -4.86 25.01
C ASN A 118 -11.27 -4.65 25.37
N LYS A 119 -11.63 -3.50 25.96
CA LYS A 119 -13.02 -3.15 26.27
C LYS A 119 -13.87 -3.09 25.00
N LEU A 120 -13.34 -2.52 23.93
CA LEU A 120 -14.00 -2.51 22.63
C LEU A 120 -14.15 -3.92 22.07
N SER A 121 -13.09 -4.74 22.14
CA SER A 121 -13.12 -6.14 21.69
C SER A 121 -14.18 -6.97 22.42
N LEU A 122 -14.36 -6.75 23.74
CA LEU A 122 -15.41 -7.40 24.53
C LEU A 122 -16.80 -7.00 24.04
N LYS A 123 -17.03 -5.71 23.77
CA LYS A 123 -18.31 -5.23 23.22
C LYS A 123 -18.59 -5.79 21.82
N LEU A 124 -17.57 -5.89 20.98
CA LEU A 124 -17.64 -6.47 19.64
C LEU A 124 -17.69 -8.00 19.63
N LYS A 125 -17.58 -8.65 20.80
CA LYS A 125 -17.53 -10.11 20.98
C LYS A 125 -16.41 -10.81 20.21
N ARG A 126 -15.41 -10.06 19.72
CA ARG A 126 -14.22 -10.56 19.03
C ARG A 126 -13.11 -9.52 19.10
N ARG A 127 -11.87 -9.96 18.92
CA ARG A 127 -10.71 -9.06 18.96
C ARG A 127 -10.78 -8.02 17.84
N VAL A 128 -10.53 -6.76 18.19
CA VAL A 128 -10.35 -5.69 17.19
C VAL A 128 -9.22 -6.10 16.24
N LYS A 129 -9.47 -5.98 14.94
CA LYS A 129 -8.58 -6.47 13.88
C LYS A 129 -8.27 -5.35 12.90
N LEU A 130 -7.00 -5.09 12.66
CA LEU A 130 -6.48 -4.06 11.77
C LEU A 130 -5.83 -4.71 10.54
N LEU A 131 -6.23 -4.30 9.34
CA LEU A 131 -5.50 -4.60 8.11
C LEU A 131 -4.54 -3.47 7.79
N VAL A 132 -3.24 -3.76 7.75
CA VAL A 132 -2.24 -2.82 7.24
C VAL A 132 -1.93 -3.19 5.80
N GLY A 133 -2.21 -2.27 4.87
CA GLY A 133 -2.05 -2.47 3.44
C GLY A 133 -1.02 -1.52 2.82
N LYS A 134 -0.23 -2.03 1.87
CA LYS A 134 0.68 -1.21 1.05
C LYS A 134 0.34 -1.35 -0.43
N PRO A 135 -0.57 -0.50 -0.94
CA PRO A 135 -1.05 -0.61 -2.31
C PRO A 135 0.00 -0.15 -3.32
N GLY A 136 -0.06 -0.69 -4.54
CA GLY A 136 0.74 -0.24 -5.68
C GLY A 136 2.11 -0.89 -5.74
N LEU A 137 3.13 -0.16 -6.19
CA LEU A 137 4.51 -0.67 -6.32
C LEU A 137 5.45 -0.16 -5.20
N ASP A 138 4.87 0.45 -4.15
CA ASP A 138 5.63 1.05 -3.05
C ASP A 138 6.39 0.00 -2.22
N GLY A 139 7.71 0.13 -2.19
CA GLY A 139 8.62 -0.73 -1.43
C GLY A 139 8.91 -0.26 0.00
N HIS A 140 8.45 0.93 0.41
CA HIS A 140 8.81 1.50 1.72
C HIS A 140 8.01 0.85 2.87
N SER A 141 8.52 -0.22 3.47
CA SER A 141 7.77 -0.98 4.49
C SER A 141 7.90 -0.47 5.92
N SER A 142 8.98 0.24 6.26
CA SER A 142 9.32 0.59 7.66
C SER A 142 8.17 1.20 8.47
N GLY A 143 7.46 2.20 7.93
CA GLY A 143 6.32 2.81 8.62
C GLY A 143 5.14 1.84 8.82
N ALA A 144 4.84 1.02 7.82
CA ALA A 144 3.76 0.03 7.93
C ALA A 144 4.10 -1.07 8.95
N GLU A 145 5.36 -1.50 9.01
CA GLU A 145 5.84 -2.49 9.97
C GLU A 145 5.80 -1.93 11.40
N GLN A 146 6.26 -0.70 11.63
CA GLN A 146 6.18 -0.04 12.94
C GLN A 146 4.74 0.10 13.44
N ILE A 147 3.81 0.53 12.57
CA ILE A 147 2.38 0.61 12.91
C ILE A 147 1.80 -0.78 13.19
N SER A 148 2.21 -1.80 12.43
CA SER A 148 1.77 -3.18 12.64
C SER A 148 2.20 -3.73 14.02
N VAL A 149 3.45 -3.47 14.41
CA VAL A 149 3.96 -3.86 15.73
C VAL A 149 3.25 -3.08 16.84
N ALA A 150 3.14 -1.76 16.71
CA ALA A 150 2.49 -0.91 17.71
C ALA A 150 1.00 -1.24 17.92
N ALA A 151 0.27 -1.54 16.84
CA ALA A 151 -1.13 -1.96 16.92
C ALA A 151 -1.29 -3.31 17.64
N ARG A 152 -0.36 -4.24 17.41
CA ARG A 152 -0.32 -5.53 18.12
C ARG A 152 -0.06 -5.33 19.62
N ASP A 153 0.89 -4.48 19.97
CA ASP A 153 1.20 -4.14 21.37
C ASP A 153 0.03 -3.39 22.05
N ALA A 154 -0.70 -2.58 21.29
CA ALA A 154 -1.94 -1.94 21.71
C ALA A 154 -3.13 -2.90 21.84
N GLY A 155 -2.96 -4.20 21.60
CA GLY A 155 -3.97 -5.22 21.82
C GLY A 155 -4.81 -5.58 20.59
N MET A 156 -4.55 -5.00 19.42
CA MET A 156 -5.24 -5.38 18.17
C MET A 156 -4.68 -6.68 17.60
N GLU A 157 -5.51 -7.42 16.87
CA GLU A 157 -5.06 -8.42 15.91
C GLU A 157 -4.65 -7.70 14.62
N VAL A 158 -3.51 -8.05 14.04
CA VAL A 158 -2.95 -7.32 12.88
C VAL A 158 -2.74 -8.26 11.72
N VAL A 159 -3.37 -7.93 10.60
CA VAL A 159 -3.16 -8.57 9.30
C VAL A 159 -2.24 -7.66 8.49
N TYR A 160 -1.06 -8.18 8.13
CA TYR A 160 -0.12 -7.49 7.25
C TYR A 160 0.42 -8.49 6.23
N GLN A 161 0.16 -8.23 4.94
CA GLN A 161 0.54 -9.10 3.83
C GLN A 161 1.78 -8.61 3.07
N GLY A 162 2.50 -7.62 3.61
CA GLY A 162 3.72 -7.08 3.02
C GLY A 162 3.49 -5.92 2.05
N ILE A 163 4.38 -5.81 1.08
CA ILE A 163 4.41 -4.74 0.07
C ILE A 163 3.81 -5.19 -1.27
N ARG A 164 3.53 -4.22 -2.13
CA ARG A 164 3.13 -4.43 -3.53
C ARG A 164 1.84 -5.24 -3.69
N LEU A 165 0.81 -4.80 -2.98
CA LEU A 165 -0.54 -5.35 -3.07
C LEU A 165 -1.40 -4.48 -4.00
N THR A 166 -2.34 -5.07 -4.71
CA THR A 166 -3.36 -4.28 -5.41
C THR A 166 -4.42 -3.80 -4.42
N PRO A 167 -5.12 -2.68 -4.69
CA PRO A 167 -6.30 -2.30 -3.92
C PRO A 167 -7.33 -3.42 -3.82
N GLU A 168 -7.51 -4.21 -4.89
CA GLU A 168 -8.40 -5.37 -4.91
C GLU A 168 -7.96 -6.47 -3.94
N GLN A 169 -6.68 -6.82 -3.90
CA GLN A 169 -6.15 -7.78 -2.92
C GLN A 169 -6.38 -7.29 -1.48
N ILE A 170 -6.14 -6.01 -1.20
CA ILE A 170 -6.35 -5.43 0.14
C ILE A 170 -7.83 -5.50 0.53
N VAL A 171 -8.74 -5.15 -0.38
CA VAL A 171 -10.19 -5.21 -0.13
C VAL A 171 -10.67 -6.65 0.06
N ASN A 172 -10.18 -7.61 -0.73
CA ASN A 172 -10.51 -9.02 -0.56
C ASN A 172 -10.04 -9.54 0.80
N THR A 173 -8.80 -9.23 1.20
CA THR A 173 -8.28 -9.57 2.53
C THR A 173 -9.13 -8.92 3.63
N ALA A 174 -9.58 -7.68 3.46
CA ALA A 174 -10.44 -7.02 4.45
C ALA A 174 -11.77 -7.78 4.67
N ILE A 175 -12.33 -8.35 3.60
CA ILE A 175 -13.54 -9.17 3.63
C ILE A 175 -13.26 -10.52 4.29
N GLU A 176 -12.27 -11.26 3.78
CA GLU A 176 -11.90 -12.61 4.24
C GLU A 176 -11.55 -12.61 5.74
N GLU A 177 -10.80 -11.61 6.18
CA GLU A 177 -10.36 -11.49 7.57
C GLU A 177 -11.38 -10.79 8.47
N SER A 178 -12.45 -10.23 7.90
CA SER A 178 -13.47 -9.45 8.60
C SER A 178 -12.85 -8.36 9.49
N VAL A 179 -12.02 -7.51 8.91
CA VAL A 179 -11.29 -6.49 9.68
C VAL A 179 -12.20 -5.37 10.17
N HIS A 180 -11.76 -4.67 11.22
CA HIS A 180 -12.47 -3.53 11.80
C HIS A 180 -11.92 -2.17 11.34
N MET A 181 -10.73 -2.17 10.74
CA MET A 181 -10.09 -0.97 10.22
C MET A 181 -9.09 -1.36 9.14
N ILE A 182 -8.96 -0.50 8.13
CA ILE A 182 -7.94 -0.60 7.10
C ILE A 182 -7.01 0.59 7.24
N ALA A 183 -5.70 0.34 7.35
CA ALA A 183 -4.65 1.35 7.35
C ALA A 183 -3.77 1.18 6.12
N LEU A 184 -3.83 2.13 5.19
CA LEU A 184 -2.96 2.15 4.02
C LEU A 184 -1.68 2.92 4.31
N SER A 185 -0.54 2.42 3.86
CA SER A 185 0.74 3.13 3.90
C SER A 185 1.27 3.35 2.49
N ILE A 186 1.31 4.61 2.04
CA ILE A 186 1.62 5.00 0.65
C ILE A 186 2.69 6.10 0.62
N LEU A 187 3.89 5.76 0.15
CA LEU A 187 5.01 6.70 0.00
C LEU A 187 5.40 6.92 -1.47
N SER A 188 4.63 6.39 -2.43
CA SER A 188 4.95 6.43 -3.87
C SER A 188 4.40 7.64 -4.63
N GLY A 189 3.79 8.61 -3.95
CA GLY A 189 3.08 9.75 -4.59
C GLY A 189 1.78 9.36 -5.31
N SER A 190 1.38 8.09 -5.25
CA SER A 190 0.14 7.57 -5.85
C SER A 190 -1.04 7.53 -4.86
N HIS A 191 -0.91 8.21 -3.71
CA HIS A 191 -1.86 8.17 -2.60
C HIS A 191 -3.29 8.46 -3.01
N LEU A 192 -3.52 9.53 -3.78
CA LEU A 192 -4.87 9.91 -4.19
C LEU A 192 -5.52 8.87 -5.11
N SER A 193 -4.77 8.36 -6.10
CA SER A 193 -5.29 7.38 -7.07
C SER A 193 -5.59 6.04 -6.39
N LEU A 194 -4.63 5.50 -5.63
CA LEU A 194 -4.77 4.22 -4.94
C LEU A 194 -5.84 4.27 -3.84
N THR A 195 -5.96 5.39 -3.13
CA THR A 195 -7.01 5.57 -2.11
C THR A 195 -8.39 5.65 -2.75
N LYS A 196 -8.55 6.43 -3.84
CA LYS A 196 -9.81 6.48 -4.62
C LYS A 196 -10.23 5.10 -5.09
N GLU A 197 -9.29 4.33 -5.64
CA GLU A 197 -9.57 2.98 -6.13
C GLU A 197 -9.95 2.03 -4.98
N THR A 198 -9.26 2.13 -3.84
CA THR A 198 -9.61 1.34 -2.64
C THR A 198 -11.02 1.67 -2.16
N ILE A 199 -11.38 2.95 -2.04
CA ILE A 199 -12.73 3.39 -1.63
C ILE A 199 -13.78 2.90 -2.63
N ARG A 200 -13.50 3.00 -3.94
CA ARG A 200 -14.39 2.48 -4.99
C ARG A 200 -14.66 0.99 -4.81
N LEU A 201 -13.62 0.20 -4.52
CA LEU A 201 -13.72 -1.24 -4.31
C LEU A 201 -14.41 -1.60 -3.00
N LEU A 202 -14.19 -0.84 -1.92
CA LEU A 202 -14.93 -1.00 -0.66
C LEU A 202 -16.45 -0.77 -0.88
N ASN A 203 -16.82 0.28 -1.61
CA ASN A 203 -18.20 0.56 -1.99
C ASN A 203 -18.78 -0.55 -2.87
N LYS A 204 -18.03 -0.98 -3.90
CA LYS A 204 -18.44 -2.07 -4.80
C LYS A 204 -18.74 -3.36 -4.04
N ASN A 205 -17.95 -3.68 -3.01
CA ASN A 205 -18.13 -4.86 -2.18
C ASN A 205 -19.02 -4.64 -0.94
N LYS A 206 -19.67 -3.47 -0.81
CA LYS A 206 -20.59 -3.13 0.29
C LYS A 206 -19.98 -3.22 1.70
N ILE A 207 -18.69 -2.92 1.82
CA ILE A 207 -17.96 -2.88 3.11
C ILE A 207 -17.34 -1.51 3.39
N SER A 208 -17.92 -0.45 2.81
CA SER A 208 -17.49 0.94 3.01
C SER A 208 -17.77 1.50 4.40
N ASN A 209 -18.46 0.73 5.25
CA ASN A 209 -18.55 1.03 6.67
C ASN A 209 -17.20 0.86 7.37
N ILE A 210 -16.30 0.01 6.90
CA ILE A 210 -14.99 -0.17 7.56
C ILE A 210 -14.18 1.13 7.50
N PRO A 211 -13.75 1.71 8.64
CA PRO A 211 -12.96 2.94 8.64
C PRO A 211 -11.63 2.74 7.93
N LEU A 212 -11.31 3.68 7.04
CA LEU A 212 -10.09 3.71 6.25
C LEU A 212 -9.20 4.85 6.72
N VAL A 213 -7.98 4.55 7.14
CA VAL A 213 -6.94 5.54 7.44
C VAL A 213 -5.79 5.42 6.45
N VAL A 214 -5.12 6.54 6.15
CA VAL A 214 -4.03 6.57 5.17
C VAL A 214 -2.81 7.28 5.77
N GLY A 215 -1.66 6.63 5.71
CA GLY A 215 -0.37 7.17 6.13
C GLY A 215 0.59 7.34 4.96
N GLY A 216 1.45 8.37 4.98
CA GLY A 216 2.47 8.54 3.97
C GLY A 216 2.93 9.97 3.72
N ILE A 217 3.61 10.19 2.60
CA ILE A 217 4.01 11.53 2.14
C ILE A 217 2.86 12.11 1.32
N ILE A 218 2.03 12.93 1.97
CA ILE A 218 0.77 13.41 1.41
C ILE A 218 0.72 14.95 1.52
N PRO A 219 0.60 15.68 0.40
CA PRO A 219 0.42 17.13 0.41
C PRO A 219 -0.94 17.54 1.01
N GLU A 220 -1.00 18.71 1.65
CA GLU A 220 -2.20 19.21 2.35
C GLU A 220 -3.44 19.33 1.44
N GLU A 221 -3.24 19.68 0.15
CA GLU A 221 -4.34 19.73 -0.83
C GLU A 221 -4.97 18.36 -1.07
N ASP A 222 -4.15 17.31 -1.16
CA ASP A 222 -4.61 15.96 -1.41
C ASP A 222 -5.14 15.31 -0.14
N GLU A 223 -4.64 15.73 1.03
CA GLU A 223 -5.21 15.39 2.33
C GLU A 223 -6.70 15.78 2.39
N LYS A 224 -7.02 17.04 2.10
CA LYS A 224 -8.41 17.54 2.06
C LYS A 224 -9.27 16.73 1.10
N LYS A 225 -8.76 16.42 -0.10
CA LYS A 225 -9.50 15.61 -1.08
C LYS A 225 -9.79 14.21 -0.57
N MET A 226 -8.81 13.55 0.06
CA MET A 226 -8.96 12.19 0.57
C MET A 226 -9.91 12.12 1.78
N LEU A 227 -9.89 13.11 2.67
CA LEU A 227 -10.88 13.22 3.75
C LEU A 227 -12.29 13.36 3.19
N ASN A 228 -12.50 14.22 2.18
CA ASN A 228 -13.79 14.39 1.51
C ASN A 228 -14.29 13.13 0.78
N LEU A 229 -13.38 12.22 0.42
CA LEU A 229 -13.73 10.92 -0.19
C LEU A 229 -14.14 9.86 0.85
N GLY A 230 -14.01 10.14 2.15
CA GLY A 230 -14.40 9.23 3.23
C GLY A 230 -13.22 8.58 3.97
N VAL A 231 -11.97 9.03 3.75
CA VAL A 231 -10.86 8.63 4.62
C VAL A 231 -11.09 9.19 6.02
N SER A 232 -11.06 8.32 7.03
CA SER A 232 -11.34 8.69 8.42
C SER A 232 -10.24 9.55 9.03
N ARG A 233 -8.98 9.30 8.66
CA ARG A 233 -7.83 10.10 9.10
C ARG A 233 -6.61 9.89 8.23
N ILE A 234 -5.79 10.94 8.12
CA ILE A 234 -4.54 10.93 7.37
C ILE A 234 -3.36 11.17 8.33
N TYR A 235 -2.27 10.43 8.14
CA TYR A 235 -1.05 10.51 8.92
C TYR A 235 0.14 10.85 8.02
N THR A 236 0.75 12.00 8.25
CA THR A 236 1.94 12.47 7.50
C THR A 236 3.18 12.36 8.38
N PRO A 237 4.40 12.67 7.89
CA PRO A 237 5.60 12.71 8.74
C PRO A 237 5.49 13.65 9.95
N LYS A 238 4.53 14.60 9.94
CA LYS A 238 4.20 15.44 11.10
C LYS A 238 3.66 14.60 12.28
N ASN A 239 3.05 13.45 12.00
CA ASN A 239 2.53 12.50 12.97
C ASN A 239 3.60 11.46 13.35
N TYR A 240 4.65 11.90 14.05
CA TYR A 240 5.77 11.04 14.43
C TYR A 240 5.51 10.21 15.70
N ASP A 241 4.54 10.62 16.53
CA ASP A 241 4.25 9.92 17.79
C ASP A 241 3.29 8.75 17.57
N ILE A 242 3.86 7.55 17.58
CA ILE A 242 3.15 6.27 17.41
C ILE A 242 2.07 6.08 18.48
N ASN A 243 2.29 6.52 19.73
CA ASN A 243 1.29 6.36 20.80
C ASN A 243 0.05 7.21 20.53
N SER A 244 0.25 8.44 20.04
CA SER A 244 -0.84 9.30 19.59
C SER A 244 -1.62 8.64 18.45
N ILE A 245 -0.93 8.08 17.44
CA ILE A 245 -1.60 7.36 16.33
C ILE A 245 -2.42 6.17 16.85
N MET A 246 -1.90 5.38 17.78
CA MET A 246 -2.63 4.25 18.36
C MET A 246 -3.84 4.69 19.19
N SER A 247 -3.71 5.79 19.94
CA SER A 247 -4.84 6.40 20.65
C SER A 247 -5.91 6.91 19.68
N ASP A 248 -5.49 7.46 18.54
CA ASP A 248 -6.39 7.91 17.49
C ASP A 248 -7.12 6.76 16.79
N PHE A 249 -6.43 5.63 16.57
CA PHE A 249 -7.09 4.42 16.06
C PHE A 249 -8.16 3.94 17.03
N ALA A 250 -7.87 3.90 18.33
CA ALA A 250 -8.87 3.58 19.35
C ALA A 250 -10.06 4.55 19.33
N ASN A 251 -9.83 5.86 19.22
CA ASN A 251 -10.90 6.86 19.11
C ASN A 251 -11.78 6.64 17.87
N ILE A 252 -11.18 6.38 16.70
CA ILE A 252 -11.92 6.15 15.45
C ILE A 252 -12.78 4.89 15.57
N LEU A 253 -12.20 3.81 16.08
CA LEU A 253 -12.91 2.55 16.29
C LEU A 253 -14.06 2.70 17.31
N GLU A 254 -13.81 3.35 18.43
CA GLU A 254 -14.85 3.61 19.44
C GLU A 254 -15.99 4.44 18.85
N LYS A 255 -15.70 5.54 18.15
CA LYS A 255 -16.74 6.37 17.51
C LYS A 255 -17.52 5.62 16.43
N HIS A 256 -16.89 4.64 15.77
CA HIS A 256 -17.51 3.91 14.67
C HIS A 256 -18.38 2.73 15.15
N TYR A 257 -17.98 2.07 16.23
CA TYR A 257 -18.58 0.81 16.68
C TYR A 257 -19.35 0.90 18.01
N LEU A 258 -19.28 2.02 18.72
CA LEU A 258 -20.02 2.29 19.95
C LEU A 258 -21.08 3.37 19.72
#